data_AF-A0A9D4KWY0-F1
#
_entry.id   AF-A0A9D4KWY0-F1
#
_cell.length_a   1.000
_cell.length_b   1.000
_cell.length_c   1.000
_cell.angle_alpha   90.00
_cell.angle_beta   90.00
_cell.angle_gamma   90.00
#
_symmetry.space_group_name_H-M   'P 1'
#
loop_
_entity.id
_entity.type
_entity.pdbx_description
1 polymer ?
#
loop_
_entity_poly.entity_id
_entity_poly.type
_entity_poly.pdbx_seq_one_letter_code
_entity_poly.pdbx_strand_id
1 'polypeptide(L)' 'MKETGDDVLGFRKSKKTEWISEKTWFRLEERRQIKKKLLDYKSLRLKERISKEYSEKDKVVKTSVRRDKRRYI' A
#
# COMPACT_ATOMS: atom_id res chain seq x y z
N MET A 1 -28.88 22.81 -1.44
CA MET A 1 -27.54 22.71 -2.05
C MET A 1 -26.56 22.32 -0.95
N LYS A 2 -26.00 21.10 -1.00
CA LYS A 2 -24.97 20.64 -0.05
C LYS A 2 -23.62 20.68 -0.77
N GLU A 3 -23.02 21.86 -0.86
CA GLU A 3 -21.66 22.03 -1.42
C GLU A 3 -20.72 22.77 -0.45
N THR A 4 -21.04 22.78 0.85
CA THR A 4 -20.30 23.60 1.83
C THR A 4 -19.15 22.83 2.51
N GLY A 5 -19.15 21.50 2.45
CA GLY A 5 -18.14 20.68 3.14
C GLY A 5 -16.78 20.68 2.43
N ASP A 6 -16.79 20.49 1.11
CA ASP A 6 -15.56 20.34 0.31
C ASP A 6 -14.80 21.66 0.14
N ASP A 7 -15.52 22.79 0.07
CA ASP A 7 -14.97 24.13 -0.14
C ASP A 7 -14.39 24.74 1.15
N VAL A 8 -15.02 24.47 2.30
CA VAL A 8 -14.59 25.01 3.60
C VAL A 8 -13.45 24.21 4.22
N LEU A 9 -13.46 22.89 4.10
CA LEU A 9 -12.46 22.02 4.74
C LEU A 9 -11.31 21.63 3.81
N GLY A 10 -11.58 21.52 2.50
CA GLY A 10 -10.64 21.00 1.52
C GLY A 10 -10.23 19.54 1.79
N PHE A 11 -10.09 18.72 0.75
CA PHE A 11 -9.44 17.42 0.95
C PHE A 11 -7.97 17.65 1.26
N ARG A 12 -7.50 17.19 2.44
CA ARG A 12 -6.08 17.11 2.73
C ARG A 12 -5.46 16.19 1.69
N LYS A 13 -4.91 16.76 0.63
CA LYS A 13 -4.16 16.02 -0.38
C LYS A 13 -3.06 15.31 0.39
N SER A 14 -3.15 13.98 0.45
CA SER A 14 -2.04 13.17 0.95
C SER A 14 -0.89 13.49 0.01
N LYS A 15 0.03 14.35 0.46
CA LYS A 15 1.35 14.47 -0.15
C LYS A 15 1.85 13.04 -0.15
N LYS A 16 1.77 12.35 -1.29
CA LYS A 16 2.47 11.07 -1.49
C LYS A 16 3.85 11.38 -0.94
N THR A 17 4.18 10.74 0.17
CA THR A 17 5.37 11.03 0.97
C THR A 17 6.51 11.30 0.01
N GLU A 18 6.98 12.56 -0.03
CA GLU A 18 7.84 13.09 -1.11
C GLU A 18 9.11 12.25 -1.31
N TRP A 19 9.49 11.48 -0.29
CA TRP A 19 10.64 10.59 -0.25
C TRP A 19 10.40 9.15 -0.75
N ILE A 20 9.15 8.72 -0.98
CA ILE A 20 8.84 7.36 -1.48
C ILE A 20 8.74 7.40 -3.00
N SER A 21 9.54 6.57 -3.68
CA SER A 21 9.51 6.47 -5.14
C SER A 21 8.20 5.87 -5.66
N GLU A 22 7.80 6.25 -6.87
CA GLU A 22 6.62 5.70 -7.56
C GLU A 22 6.69 4.18 -7.71
N LYS A 23 7.90 3.63 -7.93
CA LYS A 23 8.13 2.19 -7.98
C LYS A 23 7.80 1.50 -6.66
N THR A 24 8.10 2.13 -5.53
CA THR A 24 7.75 1.60 -4.20
C THR A 24 6.24 1.71 -3.95
N TRP A 25 5.59 2.76 -4.44
CA TRP A 25 4.13 2.87 -4.43
C TRP A 25 3.44 1.77 -5.23
N PHE A 26 3.93 1.45 -6.43
CA PHE A 26 3.41 0.33 -7.21
C PHE A 26 3.48 -0.99 -6.44
N ARG A 27 4.63 -1.28 -5.83
CA ARG A 27 4.82 -2.49 -5.00
C ARG A 27 3.92 -2.52 -3.76
N LEU A 28 3.65 -1.35 -3.16
CA LEU A 28 2.71 -1.22 -2.04
C LEU A 28 1.29 -1.57 -2.47
N GLU A 29 0.87 -1.14 -3.65
CA GLU A 29 -0.44 -1.45 -4.20
C GLU A 29 -0.56 -2.93 -4.54
N GLU A 30 0.46 -3.56 -5.15
CA GLU A 30 0.49 -5.01 -5.36
C GLU A 30 0.28 -5.78 -4.04
N ARG A 31 1.02 -5.41 -2.98
CA ARG A 31 0.88 -6.01 -1.65
C ARG A 31 -0.53 -5.80 -1.09
N ARG A 32 -1.12 -4.63 -1.31
CA ARG A 32 -2.48 -4.30 -0.86
C ARG A 32 -3.52 -5.19 -1.53
N GLN A 33 -3.40 -5.42 -2.84
CA GLN A 33 -4.30 -6.29 -3.58
C GLN A 33 -4.22 -7.75 -3.10
N ILE A 34 -3.02 -8.25 -2.82
CA ILE A 34 -2.82 -9.59 -2.25
C ILE A 34 -3.45 -9.69 -0.85
N LYS A 35 -3.27 -8.66 -0.02
CA LYS A 35 -3.90 -8.61 1.31
C LYS A 35 -5.41 -8.62 1.23
N LYS A 36 -6.00 -7.90 0.27
CA LYS A 36 -7.45 -7.91 0.04
C LYS A 36 -7.94 -9.31 -0.31
N LYS A 37 -7.27 -9.98 -1.26
CA LYS A 37 -7.54 -11.39 -1.60
C LYS A 37 -7.47 -12.31 -0.37
N LEU A 38 -6.45 -12.15 0.47
CA LEU A 38 -6.29 -12.95 1.69
C LEU A 38 -7.48 -12.82 2.66
N LEU A 39 -8.05 -11.61 2.77
CA LEU A 39 -9.21 -11.33 3.62
C LEU A 39 -10.52 -11.86 3.01
N ASP A 40 -10.66 -11.77 1.68
CA ASP A 40 -11.88 -12.15 0.96
C ASP A 40 -12.09 -13.68 0.92
N TYR A 41 -11.02 -14.48 0.78
CA TYR A 41 -11.16 -15.93 0.69
C TYR A 41 -11.56 -16.57 2.02
N LYS A 42 -12.47 -17.56 1.98
CA LYS A 42 -12.86 -18.35 3.17
C LYS A 42 -12.02 -19.62 3.38
N SER A 43 -11.47 -20.19 2.30
CA SER A 43 -10.72 -21.45 2.33
C SER A 43 -9.33 -21.30 2.98
N LEU A 44 -9.01 -22.17 3.94
CA LEU A 44 -7.73 -22.17 4.68
C LEU A 44 -6.53 -22.45 3.76
N ARG A 45 -6.61 -23.48 2.91
CA ARG A 45 -5.51 -23.84 1.98
C ARG A 45 -5.15 -22.71 1.03
N LEU A 46 -6.17 -21.98 0.54
CA LEU A 46 -5.96 -20.86 -0.35
C LEU A 46 -5.36 -19.65 0.39
N LYS A 47 -5.78 -19.41 1.65
CA LYS A 47 -5.16 -18.41 2.52
C LYS A 47 -3.69 -18.70 2.77
N GLU A 48 -3.31 -19.94 3.02
CA GLU A 48 -1.89 -20.29 3.24
C GLU A 48 -1.03 -19.98 2.02
N ARG A 49 -1.49 -20.34 0.81
CA ARG A 49 -0.78 -20.03 -0.44
C ARG A 49 -0.62 -18.53 -0.65
N ILE A 50 -1.71 -17.77 -0.47
CA ILE A 50 -1.72 -16.32 -0.64
C ILE A 50 -0.90 -15.63 0.46
N SER A 51 -0.88 -16.19 1.68
CA SER A 51 -0.08 -15.68 2.79
C SER A 51 1.43 -15.81 2.51
N LYS A 52 1.87 -16.91 1.89
CA LYS A 52 3.25 -17.07 1.41
C LYS A 52 3.59 -16.02 0.36
N GLU A 53 2.74 -15.83 -0.64
CA GLU A 53 2.91 -14.81 -1.68
C GLU A 53 2.95 -13.39 -1.09
N TYR A 54 2.06 -13.08 -0.14
CA TYR A 54 2.04 -11.83 0.60
C TYR A 54 3.37 -11.58 1.33
N SER A 55 3.89 -12.61 2.00
CA SER A 55 5.14 -12.52 2.79
C SER A 55 6.35 -12.20 1.92
N GLU A 56 6.42 -12.79 0.71
CA GLU A 56 7.48 -12.50 -0.26
C GLU A 56 7.40 -11.06 -0.76
N LYS A 57 6.20 -10.61 -1.17
CA LYS A 57 5.96 -9.24 -1.63
C LYS A 57 6.19 -8.21 -0.52
N ASP A 58 5.84 -8.54 0.72
CA ASP A 58 6.08 -7.69 1.89
C ASP A 58 7.58 -7.48 2.16
N LYS A 59 8.42 -8.51 2.01
CA LYS A 59 9.88 -8.37 2.10
C LYS A 59 10.41 -7.38 1.05
N VAL A 60 9.96 -7.50 -0.19
CA VAL A 60 10.37 -6.62 -1.30
C VAL A 60 9.94 -5.17 -1.04
N VAL A 61 8.70 -4.96 -0.59
CA VAL A 61 8.19 -3.62 -0.22
C VAL A 61 9.04 -3.02 0.90
N LYS A 62 9.26 -3.75 2.00
CA LYS A 62 10.07 -3.28 3.14
C LYS A 62 11.49 -2.88 2.71
N THR A 63 12.14 -3.68 1.87
CA THR A 63 13.48 -3.35 1.34
C THR A 63 13.47 -2.10 0.48
N SER A 64 12.43 -1.92 -0.34
CA SER A 64 12.28 -0.75 -1.21
C SER A 64 12.07 0.53 -0.41
N VAL A 65 11.16 0.50 0.57
CA VAL A 65 10.89 1.63 1.47
C VAL A 65 12.13 2.03 2.26
N ARG A 66 12.89 1.05 2.79
CA ARG A 66 14.16 1.34 3.50
C ARG A 66 15.19 2.01 2.60
N ARG A 67 15.30 1.56 1.34
CA ARG A 67 16.20 2.15 0.36
C ARG A 67 15.79 3.57 -0.01
N ASP A 68 14.51 3.81 -0.19
CA ASP A 68 13.98 5.13 -0.52
C ASP A 68 14.18 6.10 0.66
N LYS A 69 13.93 5.65 1.89
CA LYS A 69 14.22 6.41 3.11
C LYS A 69 15.71 6.75 3.24
N ARG A 70 16.62 5.80 2.98
CA ARG A 70 18.08 6.01 3.00
C ARG A 70 18.60 6.95 1.93
N ARG A 71 17.88 7.14 0.82
CA ARG A 71 18.26 8.09 -0.23
C ARG A 71 17.80 9.51 0.04
N TYR A 72 16.79 9.65 0.88
CA TYR A 72 16.19 10.94 1.22
C TYR A 72 16.88 11.62 2.39
N ILE A 73 17.41 10.84 3.34
CA ILE A 73 18.33 11.32 4.39
C ILE A 73 19.69 11.56 3.75
#